data_AF-A0A6C0CUR9-F1
#
_entry.id   AF-A0A6C0CUR9-F1
#
_cell.length_a   1.000
_cell.length_b   1.000
_cell.length_c   1.000
_cell.angle_alpha   90.00
_cell.angle_beta   90.00
_cell.angle_gamma   90.00
#
_symmetry.space_group_name_H-M   'P 1'
#
loop_
_entity.id
_entity.type
_entity.pdbx_description
1 polymer ?
#
loop_
_entity_poly.entity_id
_entity_poly.type
_entity_poly.pdbx_seq_one_letter_code
_entity_poly.pdbx_strand_id
1 'polypeptide(L)'
;MLKPVLYCSVKCAHSKELLDVIKAKSILEMFKVHIIEQEKERLPPFVDRVPLLFHNNKILHDEGLFMYIQSINEKKQTIDAFTPDSSISDNFSFIDTEKGNDHNYLYINDKGDFEDQKINTPPESSDDDKKMSLEQLMSKRERDIP
;
A
#
# COMPACT_ATOMS: atom_id res chain seq x y z
N MET A 1 7.70 -11.24 -12.58
CA MET A 1 6.35 -11.86 -12.71
C MET A 1 5.92 -11.77 -14.16
N LEU A 2 5.32 -12.83 -14.72
CA LEU A 2 4.82 -12.82 -16.10
C LEU A 2 3.56 -11.96 -16.18
N LYS A 3 3.55 -10.97 -17.08
CA LYS A 3 2.36 -10.13 -17.30
C LYS A 3 1.21 -10.98 -17.86
N PRO A 4 -0.02 -10.86 -17.33
CA PRO A 4 -1.21 -11.45 -17.92
C PRO A 4 -1.34 -11.07 -19.40
N VAL A 5 -1.69 -12.03 -20.26
CA VAL A 5 -1.85 -11.80 -21.71
C VAL A 5 -3.33 -11.76 -22.04
N LEU A 6 -3.79 -10.64 -22.62
CA LEU A 6 -5.17 -10.44 -23.05
C LEU A 6 -5.27 -10.57 -24.57
N TYR A 7 -5.99 -11.58 -25.02
CA TYR A 7 -6.31 -11.81 -26.43
C TYR A 7 -7.61 -11.11 -26.77
N CYS A 8 -7.55 -10.17 -27.71
CA CYS A 8 -8.69 -9.38 -28.15
C CYS A 8 -8.84 -9.40 -29.67
N SER A 9 -10.05 -9.11 -30.14
CA SER A 9 -10.36 -8.92 -31.56
C SER A 9 -10.94 -7.53 -31.80
N VAL A 10 -10.54 -6.88 -32.89
CA VAL A 10 -11.12 -5.59 -33.33
C VAL A 10 -12.54 -5.77 -33.86
N LYS A 11 -12.91 -6.99 -34.25
CA LYS A 11 -14.25 -7.31 -34.77
C LYS A 11 -15.24 -7.71 -33.68
N CYS A 12 -14.76 -8.11 -32.51
CA CYS A 12 -15.61 -8.51 -31.38
C CYS A 12 -16.08 -7.30 -30.56
N ALA A 13 -17.40 -7.17 -30.38
CA ALA A 13 -17.99 -6.09 -29.57
C ALA A 13 -17.55 -6.18 -28.10
N HIS A 14 -17.61 -7.37 -27.50
CA HIS A 14 -17.19 -7.59 -26.11
C HIS A 14 -15.71 -7.28 -25.87
N SER A 15 -14.84 -7.52 -26.87
CA SER A 15 -13.43 -7.13 -26.78
C SER A 15 -13.26 -5.61 -26.71
N LYS A 16 -14.08 -4.84 -27.45
CA LYS A 16 -14.05 -3.37 -27.40
C LYS A 16 -14.53 -2.85 -26.06
N GLU A 17 -15.68 -3.34 -25.60
CA GLU A 17 -16.24 -2.99 -24.28
C GLU A 17 -15.22 -3.26 -23.16
N LEU A 18 -14.56 -4.42 -23.20
CA LEU A 18 -13.55 -4.77 -22.22
C LEU A 18 -12.35 -3.82 -22.26
N LEU A 19 -11.86 -3.48 -23.45
CA LEU A 19 -10.75 -2.56 -23.61
C LEU A 19 -11.11 -1.15 -23.13
N ASP A 20 -12.36 -0.71 -23.32
CA ASP A 20 -12.84 0.57 -22.83
C ASP A 20 -12.90 0.59 -21.29
N VAL A 21 -13.35 -0.50 -20.66
CA VAL A 21 -13.31 -0.65 -19.20
C VAL A 21 -11.87 -0.64 -18.67
N ILE A 22 -10.95 -1.34 -19.34
CA ILE A 22 -9.52 -1.38 -18.97
C ILE A 22 -8.89 0.00 -19.08
N LYS A 23 -9.20 0.76 -20.14
CA LYS A 23 -8.72 2.13 -20.34
C LYS A 23 -9.31 3.09 -19.31
N ALA A 24 -10.61 2.98 -19.02
CA ALA A 24 -11.29 3.81 -18.02
C ALA A 24 -10.71 3.61 -16.61
N LYS A 25 -10.19 2.41 -16.33
CA LYS A 25 -9.51 2.04 -15.09
C LYS A 25 -7.98 2.21 -15.14
N SER A 26 -7.41 2.82 -16.17
CA SER A 26 -5.95 3.01 -16.36
C SER A 26 -5.06 1.78 -16.08
N ILE A 27 -5.60 0.55 -16.17
CA ILE A 27 -4.88 -0.69 -15.82
C ILE A 27 -4.27 -1.38 -17.04
N LEU A 28 -4.23 -0.70 -18.18
CA LEU A 28 -3.75 -1.26 -19.44
C LEU A 28 -2.31 -1.76 -19.35
N GLU A 29 -1.45 -1.08 -18.58
CA GLU A 29 -0.03 -1.45 -18.40
C GLU A 29 0.19 -2.78 -17.66
N MET A 30 -0.83 -3.24 -16.92
CA MET A 30 -0.81 -4.53 -16.22
C MET A 30 -0.89 -5.70 -17.20
N PHE A 31 -1.45 -5.49 -18.39
CA PHE A 31 -1.73 -6.53 -19.38
C PHE A 31 -0.82 -6.42 -20.59
N LYS A 32 -0.46 -7.56 -21.16
CA LYS A 32 0.05 -7.63 -22.53
C LYS A 32 -1.14 -7.88 -23.46
N VAL A 33 -1.58 -6.86 -24.19
CA VAL A 33 -2.70 -6.97 -25.14
C VAL A 33 -2.19 -7.50 -26.47
N HIS A 34 -2.84 -8.53 -27.00
CA HIS A 34 -2.55 -9.12 -28.29
C HIS A 34 -3.82 -9.08 -29.14
N ILE A 35 -3.74 -8.38 -30.27
CA ILE A 35 -4.84 -8.25 -31.21
C ILE A 35 -4.70 -9.31 -32.28
N ILE A 36 -5.62 -10.29 -32.27
CA ILE A 36 -5.52 -11.49 -33.09
C ILE A 36 -5.53 -11.22 -34.60
N GLU A 37 -6.08 -10.09 -35.06
CA GLU A 37 -6.09 -9.75 -36.48
C GLU A 37 -4.81 -9.05 -36.98
N GLN A 38 -4.04 -8.44 -36.08
CA GLN A 38 -2.85 -7.67 -36.46
C GLN A 38 -1.61 -8.56 -36.55
N GLU A 39 -1.58 -9.65 -35.79
CA GLU A 39 -0.45 -10.56 -35.75
C GLU A 39 -0.65 -11.73 -36.72
N LYS A 40 0.31 -11.94 -37.62
CA LYS A 40 0.36 -13.10 -38.53
C LYS A 40 0.88 -14.37 -37.84
N GLU A 41 1.21 -14.29 -36.55
CA GLU A 41 1.69 -15.43 -35.79
C GLU A 41 0.58 -16.45 -35.54
N ARG A 42 0.99 -17.71 -35.41
CA ARG A 42 0.06 -18.78 -35.04
C ARG A 42 -0.40 -18.55 -33.61
N LEU A 43 -1.70 -18.32 -33.46
CA LEU A 43 -2.35 -18.27 -32.15
C LEU A 43 -2.13 -19.60 -31.41
N PRO A 44 -1.92 -19.56 -30.08
CA PRO A 44 -1.85 -20.77 -29.29
C PRO A 44 -3.15 -21.59 -29.40
N PRO A 45 -3.08 -22.93 -29.35
CA PRO A 45 -4.25 -23.80 -29.57
C PRO A 45 -5.34 -23.66 -28.51
N PHE A 46 -5.03 -23.07 -27.35
CA PHE A 46 -5.99 -22.82 -26.28
C PHE A 46 -6.83 -21.56 -26.52
N VAL A 47 -6.48 -20.71 -27.50
CA VAL A 47 -7.24 -19.50 -27.82
C VAL A 47 -8.33 -19.89 -28.82
N ASP A 48 -9.48 -20.29 -28.30
CA ASP A 48 -10.65 -20.68 -29.09
C ASP A 48 -11.67 -19.53 -29.26
N ARG A 49 -11.66 -18.56 -28.34
CA ARG A 49 -12.59 -17.43 -28.27
C ARG A 49 -11.90 -16.17 -27.76
N VAL A 50 -12.52 -15.02 -28.01
CA VAL A 50 -12.09 -13.69 -27.54
C VAL A 50 -13.29 -12.86 -27.09
N PRO A 51 -13.18 -12.03 -26.04
CA PRO A 51 -11.96 -11.74 -25.27
C PRO A 51 -11.55 -12.85 -24.30
N LEU A 52 -10.25 -13.09 -24.17
CA LEU A 52 -9.68 -14.14 -23.33
C LEU A 52 -8.41 -13.66 -22.63
N LEU A 53 -8.28 -13.96 -21.34
CA LEU A 53 -7.11 -13.63 -20.54
C LEU A 53 -6.37 -14.91 -20.14
N PHE A 54 -5.07 -14.93 -20.39
CA PHE A 54 -4.17 -15.99 -19.98
C PHE A 54 -3.20 -15.50 -18.91
N HIS A 55 -3.21 -16.13 -17.74
CA HIS A 55 -2.30 -15.81 -16.65
C HIS A 55 -1.97 -17.06 -15.81
N ASN A 56 -0.68 -17.37 -15.62
CA ASN A 56 -0.21 -18.51 -14.82
C ASN A 56 -0.91 -19.84 -15.16
N ASN A 57 -0.98 -20.20 -16.44
CA ASN A 57 -1.69 -21.39 -16.98
C ASN A 57 -3.20 -21.43 -16.71
N LYS A 58 -3.80 -20.33 -16.25
CA LYS A 58 -5.25 -20.18 -16.13
C LYS A 58 -5.79 -19.34 -17.27
N ILE A 59 -6.95 -19.75 -17.76
CA ILE A 59 -7.68 -19.08 -18.83
C ILE A 59 -8.95 -18.51 -18.22
N LEU A 60 -9.18 -17.22 -18.44
CA LEU A 60 -10.39 -16.50 -18.04
C LEU A 60 -11.07 -15.97 -19.31
N HIS A 61 -12.37 -16.21 -19.42
CA HIS A 61 -13.21 -15.80 -20.53
C HIS A 61 -14.61 -15.44 -20.01
N ASP A 62 -15.44 -14.86 -20.88
CA ASP A 62 -16.83 -14.50 -20.60
C ASP A 62 -16.99 -13.71 -19.29
N GLU A 63 -18.02 -14.01 -18.49
CA GLU A 63 -18.35 -13.30 -17.26
C GLU A 63 -17.20 -13.30 -16.24
N GLY A 64 -16.45 -14.39 -16.15
CA GLY A 64 -15.30 -14.51 -15.23
C GLY A 64 -14.18 -13.51 -15.56
N LEU A 65 -13.98 -13.19 -16.84
CA LEU A 65 -13.02 -12.18 -17.27
C LEU A 65 -13.46 -10.77 -16.86
N PHE A 66 -14.74 -10.44 -17.08
CA PHE A 66 -15.31 -9.15 -16.72
C PHE A 66 -15.29 -8.95 -15.20
N MET A 67 -15.69 -9.96 -14.42
CA MET A 67 -15.62 -9.91 -12.95
C MET A 67 -14.19 -9.72 -12.46
N TYR A 68 -13.21 -10.40 -13.07
CA TYR A 68 -11.81 -10.23 -12.72
C TYR A 68 -11.35 -8.78 -12.95
N ILE A 69 -11.61 -8.21 -14.12
CA ILE A 69 -11.23 -6.82 -14.43
C ILE A 69 -11.98 -5.83 -13.55
N GLN A 70 -13.24 -6.12 -13.20
CA GLN A 70 -14.01 -5.30 -12.25
C GLN A 70 -13.40 -5.34 -10.84
N SER A 71 -12.89 -6.49 -10.39
CA SER A 71 -12.25 -6.65 -9.07
C SER A 71 -10.91 -5.91 -8.94
N ILE A 72 -10.27 -5.58 -10.05
CA ILE A 72 -9.06 -4.75 -10.05
C ILE A 72 -9.48 -3.31 -9.73
N ASN A 73 -9.35 -2.95 -8.47
CA ASN A 73 -9.36 -1.56 -8.05
C ASN A 73 -7.95 -1.02 -8.25
N GLU A 74 -7.84 0.08 -9.01
CA GLU A 74 -6.61 0.87 -9.01
C GLU A 74 -6.25 1.14 -7.55
N LYS A 75 -5.13 0.61 -7.06
CA LYS A 75 -4.41 1.34 -6.01
C LYS A 75 -3.92 2.59 -6.72
N LYS A 76 -4.77 3.62 -6.82
CA LYS A 76 -4.29 4.99 -6.96
C LYS A 76 -3.44 5.20 -5.72
N GLN A 77 -2.14 4.91 -5.82
CA GLN A 77 -1.19 5.58 -4.98
C GLN A 77 -1.28 7.03 -5.42
N THR A 78 -2.27 7.74 -4.87
CA THR A 78 -2.11 9.16 -4.63
C THR A 78 -0.90 9.23 -3.72
N ILE A 79 0.27 9.38 -4.32
CA ILE A 79 1.39 9.98 -3.60
C ILE A 79 0.85 11.37 -3.29
N ASP A 80 0.38 11.55 -2.06
CA ASP A 80 0.02 12.87 -1.59
C ASP A 80 1.24 13.76 -1.85
N ALA A 81 1.01 14.84 -2.62
CA ALA A 81 2.04 15.84 -2.76
C ALA A 81 2.39 16.30 -1.34
N PHE A 82 3.68 16.33 -1.02
CA PHE A 82 4.16 16.81 0.26
C PHE A 82 3.82 18.29 0.38
N THR A 83 2.62 18.62 0.87
CA THR A 83 2.23 19.98 1.23
C THR A 83 2.93 20.29 2.56
N PRO A 84 3.84 21.27 2.62
CA PRO A 84 4.46 21.66 3.88
C PRO A 84 3.49 22.57 4.66
N ASP A 85 2.29 22.08 4.96
CA ASP A 85 1.32 22.80 5.77
C ASP A 85 1.33 22.22 7.19
N SER A 86 2.27 22.76 7.97
CA SER A 86 2.16 22.99 9.42
C SER A 86 1.45 21.93 10.30
N SER A 87 1.89 20.67 10.29
CA SER A 87 1.86 19.81 11.49
C SER A 87 2.78 18.58 11.35
N ILE A 88 4.10 18.81 11.39
CA ILE A 88 5.09 17.73 11.58
C ILE A 88 5.27 17.40 13.09
N SER A 89 4.50 18.01 13.99
CA SER A 89 4.68 17.87 15.44
C SER A 89 3.80 16.83 16.14
N ASP A 90 2.74 16.30 15.51
CA ASP A 90 1.65 15.73 16.32
C ASP A 90 1.72 14.21 16.62
N ASN A 91 2.80 13.52 16.26
CA ASN A 91 3.00 12.12 16.69
C ASN A 91 4.29 11.91 17.50
N PHE A 92 4.71 12.89 18.30
CA PHE A 92 5.49 12.55 19.49
C PHE A 92 4.54 11.94 20.52
N SER A 93 4.67 10.64 20.79
CA SER A 93 3.98 10.00 21.91
C SER A 93 4.55 10.58 23.21
N PHE A 94 3.86 11.56 23.78
CA PHE A 94 4.11 11.97 25.16
C PHE A 94 3.54 10.87 26.07
N ILE A 95 4.32 10.50 27.09
CA ILE A 95 3.88 9.65 28.19
C ILE A 95 2.77 10.41 28.91
N ASP A 96 1.52 10.10 28.57
CA ASP A 96 0.38 10.56 29.35
C ASP A 96 0.36 9.75 30.65
N THR A 97 0.46 10.46 31.77
CA THR A 97 0.64 9.89 33.12
C THR A 97 -0.67 9.49 33.77
N GLU A 98 -1.75 9.32 32.98
CA GLU A 98 -3.04 8.94 33.52
C GLU A 98 -3.62 7.71 32.79
N LYS A 99 -3.44 6.57 33.47
CA LYS A 99 -3.91 5.22 33.20
C LYS A 99 -3.04 4.42 32.23
N GLY A 100 -2.35 3.45 32.82
CA GLY A 100 -1.47 2.49 32.18
C GLY A 100 -2.09 1.90 30.92
N ASN A 101 -1.59 2.37 29.79
CA ASN A 101 -1.65 1.62 28.55
C ASN A 101 -0.43 0.71 28.54
N ASP A 102 -0.66 -0.59 28.62
CA ASP A 102 0.35 -1.61 28.30
C ASP A 102 0.69 -1.44 26.81
N HIS A 103 1.74 -0.68 26.53
CA HIS A 103 2.28 -0.53 25.18
C HIS A 103 3.17 -1.75 24.89
N ASN A 104 2.61 -2.76 24.21
CA ASN A 104 3.42 -3.82 23.60
C ASN A 104 4.11 -3.27 22.35
N TYR A 105 5.43 -3.11 22.43
CA TYR A 105 6.26 -2.81 21.28
C TYR A 105 6.63 -4.13 20.58
N LEU A 106 6.07 -4.36 19.40
CA LEU A 106 6.49 -5.46 18.52
C LEU A 106 7.70 -5.00 17.69
N TYR A 107 8.85 -5.63 17.93
CA TYR A 107 10.02 -5.46 17.07
C TYR A 107 10.00 -6.53 15.96
N ILE A 108 10.29 -6.13 14.72
CA ILE A 108 10.44 -7.06 13.59
C ILE A 108 11.93 -7.37 13.45
N ASN A 109 12.31 -8.61 13.74
CA ASN A 109 13.68 -9.07 13.54
C ASN A 109 14.01 -9.18 12.04
N ASP A 110 15.30 -9.24 11.67
CA ASP A 110 15.78 -9.31 10.27
C ASP A 110 15.24 -10.50 9.45
N LYS A 111 14.55 -11.45 10.11
CA LYS A 111 13.88 -12.61 9.50
C LYS A 111 12.37 -12.43 9.29
N GLY A 112 11.80 -11.30 9.72
CA GLY A 112 10.38 -10.98 9.59
C GLY A 112 9.49 -11.48 10.73
N ASP A 113 10.08 -12.05 11.79
CA ASP A 113 9.35 -12.53 12.96
C ASP A 113 9.17 -11.40 14.00
N PHE A 114 8.01 -11.39 14.66
CA PHE A 114 7.65 -10.42 15.69
C PHE A 114 8.01 -10.94 17.09
N GLU A 115 8.83 -10.21 17.83
CA GLU A 115 9.10 -10.51 19.24
C GLU A 115 8.67 -9.35 20.15
N ASP A 116 7.94 -9.70 21.22
CA ASP A 116 7.57 -8.79 22.31
C ASP A 116 8.77 -8.61 23.25
N GLN A 117 9.35 -7.41 23.31
CA GLN A 117 10.34 -7.07 24.33
C GLN A 117 9.74 -6.14 25.38
N LYS A 118 9.75 -6.58 26.65
CA LYS A 118 9.35 -5.75 27.79
C LYS A 118 10.51 -4.86 28.22
N ILE A 119 10.26 -3.56 28.31
CA ILE A 119 11.20 -2.57 28.85
C ILE A 119 11.00 -2.51 30.36
N ASN A 120 12.03 -2.86 31.14
CA ASN A 120 12.02 -2.67 32.59
C ASN A 120 12.52 -1.27 32.92
N THR A 121 11.61 -0.32 33.13
CA THR A 121 11.96 0.99 33.70
C THR A 121 12.12 0.88 35.22
N PRO A 122 13.09 1.60 35.84
CA PRO A 122 13.21 1.67 37.30
C PRO A 122 11.94 2.27 37.92
N PRO A 123 11.55 1.84 39.13
CA PRO A 123 10.39 2.42 39.82
C PRO A 123 10.64 3.90 40.13
N GLU A 124 9.64 4.73 39.91
CA GLU A 124 9.66 6.17 40.21
C GLU A 124 10.00 6.39 41.69
N SER A 125 11.20 6.90 41.96
CA SER A 125 11.54 7.47 43.27
C SER A 125 10.76 8.77 43.43
N SER A 126 9.93 8.81 44.47
CA SER A 126 9.08 9.93 44.88
C SER A 126 9.88 11.14 45.34
N ASP A 127 10.52 11.86 44.42
CA ASP A 127 11.14 13.15 44.69
C ASP A 127 10.59 14.21 43.71
N ASP A 128 9.53 14.89 44.17
CA ASP A 128 9.04 16.19 43.74
C ASP A 128 9.14 16.53 42.22
N ASP A 129 8.21 16.01 41.42
CA ASP A 129 7.85 16.59 40.12
C ASP A 129 7.13 17.93 40.32
N LYS A 130 7.86 18.93 40.82
CA LYS A 130 7.45 20.33 40.72
C LYS A 130 7.46 20.68 39.24
N LYS A 131 6.27 20.74 38.64
CA LYS A 131 6.03 21.33 37.32
C LYS A 131 6.64 22.73 37.28
N MET A 132 7.86 22.82 36.76
CA MET A 132 8.59 24.07 36.62
C MET A 132 8.08 24.81 35.37
N SER A 133 7.92 26.12 35.47
CA SER A 133 7.59 26.93 34.30
C SER A 133 8.75 26.91 33.30
N LEU A 134 8.44 27.16 32.02
CA LEU A 134 9.43 27.27 30.95
C LEU A 134 10.58 28.22 31.31
N GLU A 135 10.25 29.30 32.01
CA GLU A 135 11.19 30.32 32.48
C GLU A 135 12.16 29.77 33.53
N GLN A 136 11.68 28.93 34.46
CA GLN A 136 12.52 28.27 35.47
C GLN A 136 13.46 27.24 34.83
N LEU A 137 13.03 26.56 33.76
CA LEU A 137 13.87 25.64 33.00
C LEU A 137 15.00 26.37 32.27
N MET A 138 14.70 27.53 31.68
CA MET A 138 15.70 28.38 31.02
C MET A 138 16.76 28.88 32.03
N SER A 139 16.34 29.40 33.18
CA SER A 139 17.27 29.86 34.22
C SER A 139 18.07 28.75 34.89
N LYS A 140 17.56 27.51 34.94
CA LYS A 140 18.36 26.36 35.42
C LYS A 140 19.45 26.02 34.41
N ARG A 141 19.11 25.98 33.12
CA ARG A 141 20.06 25.69 32.04
C ARG A 141 21.16 26.75 31.95
N GLU A 142 20.83 28.03 32.18
CA GLU A 142 21.84 29.11 32.22
C GLU A 142 22.81 29.01 33.40
N ARG A 143 22.40 28.39 34.51
CA ARG A 143 23.26 28.21 35.70
C ARG A 143 24.18 26.99 35.60
N ASP A 144 23.83 26.02 34.75
CA ASP A 144 24.62 24.80 34.54
C ASP A 144 25.69 24.95 33.43
N ILE A 145 25.77 26.12 32.79
CA ILE A 145 26.84 26.45 31.85
C ILE A 145 27.95 27.17 32.63
N PRO A 146 29.13 26.57 32.82
CA PRO A 146 30.27 27.22 33.47
C PRO A 146 30.87 28.37 32.66
#